data_AF-A0A1Y5PNA4-F1
#
_entry.id   AF-A0A1Y5PNA4-F1
#
_cell.length_a   1.000
_cell.length_b   1.000
_cell.length_c   1.000
_cell.angle_alpha   90.00
_cell.angle_beta   90.00
_cell.angle_gamma   90.00
#
_symmetry.space_group_name_H-M   'P 1'
#
loop_
_entity.id
_entity.type
_entity.pdbx_description
1 polymer ?
#
loop_
_entity_poly.entity_id
_entity_poly.type
_entity_poly.pdbx_seq_one_letter_code
_entity_poly.pdbx_strand_id
1 'polypeptide(L)'
;MTLAWRTEGGVHHMKALFFAGGTALLSILACSAPSAAADPLVLTDVRWVAEPSSGKKDAPRIRIQHRKSSSDQSFDGSRPYFAGAEAALRRTTPGPVSFRVAHDAGTLSCTGTLTRAFEGQGECRFTSDPAFERQLAERGLAPDQRSSLLAMLLVDASIELADGLTREGVRPKDADDLIAAAALDVRPEYVRDLKSEALVLTDVEDAIACKALGVDGAYVRGLAAAGYRKLSADEVVGMKAMGVTGEYAQAMNRAAGGAK
;
A
#
# COMPACT_ATOMS: atom_id res chain seq x y z
N MET A 1 73.46 -4.09 15.04
CA MET A 1 74.60 -4.41 15.91
C MET A 1 74.05 -5.29 17.03
N THR A 2 74.23 -6.59 16.87
CA THR A 2 73.86 -7.65 17.82
C THR A 2 74.69 -7.51 19.08
N LEU A 3 74.09 -7.65 20.27
CA LEU A 3 74.81 -8.11 21.47
C LEU A 3 73.79 -8.60 22.50
N ALA A 4 73.74 -9.93 22.59
CA ALA A 4 73.07 -10.70 23.63
C ALA A 4 74.12 -11.13 24.66
N TRP A 5 73.84 -10.97 25.96
CA TRP A 5 74.45 -11.72 27.08
C TRP A 5 73.44 -11.65 28.24
N ARG A 6 72.88 -12.74 28.78
CA ARG A 6 73.42 -13.93 29.49
C ARG A 6 73.38 -13.76 31.02
N THR A 7 72.35 -14.39 31.60
CA THR A 7 72.19 -15.24 32.81
C THR A 7 72.94 -15.00 34.13
N GLU A 8 72.25 -15.47 35.20
CA GLU A 8 72.65 -15.83 36.58
C GLU A 8 72.24 -14.78 37.62
N GLY A 9 71.64 -15.09 38.77
CA GLY A 9 71.27 -16.32 39.45
C GLY A 9 70.91 -15.92 40.89
N GLY A 10 70.00 -16.63 41.56
CA GLY A 10 69.68 -16.31 42.96
C GLY A 10 68.36 -16.86 43.47
N VAL A 11 68.39 -18.12 43.89
CA VAL A 11 67.29 -18.86 44.52
C VAL A 11 67.14 -18.43 45.99
N HIS A 12 65.92 -18.07 46.41
CA HIS A 12 65.52 -18.20 47.81
C HIS A 12 64.23 -19.00 47.93
N HIS A 13 64.26 -19.90 48.92
CA HIS A 13 63.33 -20.96 49.19
C HIS A 13 61.88 -20.52 49.42
N MET A 14 60.99 -21.18 48.66
CA MET A 14 59.92 -22.05 49.14
C MET A 14 59.13 -21.59 50.37
N LYS A 15 57.89 -21.17 50.11
CA LYS A 15 56.71 -21.70 50.83
C LYS A 15 55.50 -21.64 49.93
N ALA A 16 55.04 -22.83 49.55
CA ALA A 16 53.82 -23.05 48.80
C ALA A 16 52.60 -22.63 49.63
N LEU A 17 51.72 -21.84 49.02
CA LEU A 17 50.31 -21.79 49.33
C LEU A 17 49.56 -21.87 47.99
N PHE A 18 49.10 -23.07 47.68
CA PHE A 18 48.04 -23.31 46.70
C PHE A 18 46.81 -22.54 47.15
N PHE A 19 46.17 -21.75 46.29
CA PHE A 19 44.70 -21.68 46.19
C PHE A 19 44.25 -21.00 44.89
N ALA A 20 43.37 -21.72 44.20
CA ALA A 20 42.27 -21.25 43.34
C ALA A 20 42.60 -20.43 42.08
N GLY A 21 42.38 -21.07 40.93
CA GLY A 21 42.26 -20.39 39.64
C GLY A 21 41.04 -19.48 39.55
N GLY A 22 41.11 -18.57 38.60
CA GLY A 22 40.02 -17.66 38.25
C GLY A 22 40.42 -16.75 37.11
N THR A 23 40.40 -17.26 35.89
CA THR A 23 40.38 -16.42 34.68
C THR A 23 39.08 -15.63 34.68
N ALA A 24 39.15 -14.34 34.98
CA ALA A 24 38.02 -13.43 34.80
C ALA A 24 37.83 -13.16 33.31
N LEU A 25 36.87 -13.87 32.69
CA LEU A 25 36.32 -13.50 31.39
C LEU A 25 35.49 -12.22 31.58
N LEU A 26 35.92 -11.10 30.98
CA LEU A 26 35.08 -9.93 30.82
C LEU A 26 33.97 -10.24 29.82
N SER A 27 32.80 -10.60 30.31
CA SER A 27 31.58 -10.69 29.51
C SER A 27 31.13 -9.28 29.14
N ILE A 28 31.34 -8.89 27.88
CA ILE A 28 30.71 -7.70 27.31
C ILE A 28 29.22 -8.02 27.16
N LEU A 29 28.39 -7.62 28.14
CA LEU A 29 26.95 -7.52 27.93
C LEU A 29 26.71 -6.37 26.95
N ALA A 30 26.56 -6.70 25.67
CA ALA A 30 25.88 -5.81 24.74
C ALA A 30 24.41 -5.76 25.16
N CYS A 31 24.02 -4.72 25.90
CA CYS A 31 22.61 -4.35 26.04
C CYS A 31 22.10 -3.95 24.65
N SER A 32 21.56 -4.91 23.91
CA SER A 32 20.63 -4.60 22.84
C SER A 32 19.41 -3.96 23.49
N ALA A 33 19.36 -2.63 23.52
CA ALA A 33 18.13 -1.94 23.84
C ALA A 33 17.07 -2.48 22.88
N PRO A 34 15.88 -2.92 23.35
CA PRO A 34 14.79 -3.19 22.43
C PRO A 34 14.57 -1.90 21.64
N SER A 35 14.67 -1.95 20.31
CA SER A 35 14.18 -0.85 19.48
C SER A 35 12.76 -0.57 19.96
N ALA A 36 12.55 0.56 20.65
CA ALA A 36 11.23 0.96 21.07
C ALA A 36 10.42 1.06 19.78
N ALA A 37 9.54 0.09 19.54
CA ALA A 37 8.63 0.14 18.42
C ALA A 37 7.88 1.47 18.54
N ALA A 38 7.84 2.26 17.47
CA ALA A 38 7.12 3.52 17.48
C ALA A 38 5.68 3.27 17.96
N ASP A 39 5.16 4.16 18.82
CA ASP A 39 3.79 4.01 19.30
C ASP A 39 2.82 3.97 18.12
N PRO A 40 1.94 2.95 18.06
CA PRO A 40 0.98 2.85 16.99
C PRO A 40 0.03 4.05 17.05
N LEU A 41 -0.28 4.63 15.88
CA LEU A 41 -1.33 5.61 15.78
C LEU A 41 -2.66 4.95 16.12
N VAL A 42 -3.44 5.62 16.95
CA VAL A 42 -4.80 5.21 17.28
C VAL A 42 -5.77 6.30 16.83
N LEU A 43 -6.81 5.91 16.08
CA LEU A 43 -7.95 6.77 15.76
C LEU A 43 -9.23 6.16 16.35
N THR A 44 -10.06 6.98 17.00
CA THR A 44 -11.28 6.54 17.69
C THR A 44 -12.55 7.22 17.18
N ASP A 45 -12.42 8.31 16.42
CA ASP A 45 -13.51 9.04 15.76
C ASP A 45 -13.87 8.42 14.40
N VAL A 46 -13.78 7.09 14.30
CA VAL A 46 -14.15 6.33 13.11
C VAL A 46 -15.53 5.72 13.31
N ARG A 47 -16.44 5.98 12.39
CA ARG A 47 -17.82 5.47 12.41
C ARG A 47 -18.06 4.57 11.21
N TRP A 48 -18.98 3.63 11.36
CA TRP A 48 -19.43 2.80 10.25
C TRP A 48 -20.95 2.80 10.15
N VAL A 49 -21.45 2.72 8.91
CA VAL A 49 -22.86 2.50 8.60
C VAL A 49 -22.93 1.41 7.54
N ALA A 50 -23.68 0.35 7.82
CA ALA A 50 -23.97 -0.69 6.84
C ALA A 50 -25.25 -0.33 6.10
N GLU A 51 -25.18 -0.38 4.77
CA GLU A 51 -26.32 -0.17 3.89
C GLU A 51 -26.57 -1.46 3.08
N PRO A 52 -27.82 -1.97 3.08
CA PRO A 52 -28.17 -3.17 2.33
C PRO A 52 -28.15 -2.87 0.84
N SER A 53 -28.08 -3.93 0.05
CA SER A 53 -28.17 -3.82 -1.41
C SER A 53 -29.47 -3.12 -1.85
N SER A 54 -29.34 -2.17 -2.78
CA SER A 54 -30.44 -1.42 -3.39
C SER A 54 -31.13 -2.15 -4.56
N GLY A 55 -30.59 -3.30 -5.01
CA GLY A 55 -31.10 -3.98 -6.20
C GLY A 55 -30.47 -5.35 -6.44
N LYS A 56 -31.05 -6.15 -7.36
CA LYS A 56 -30.63 -7.55 -7.59
C LYS A 56 -29.17 -7.73 -8.00
N LYS A 57 -28.52 -6.69 -8.53
CA LYS A 57 -27.12 -6.71 -9.00
C LYS A 57 -26.16 -5.95 -8.08
N ASP A 58 -26.66 -5.25 -7.08
CA ASP A 58 -25.83 -4.43 -6.20
C ASP A 58 -25.37 -5.28 -5.02
N ALA A 59 -24.09 -5.21 -4.67
CA ALA A 59 -23.62 -5.76 -3.41
C ALA A 59 -24.03 -4.85 -2.24
N PRO A 60 -24.28 -5.39 -1.04
CA PRO A 60 -24.38 -4.56 0.15
C PRO A 60 -23.06 -3.84 0.41
N ARG A 61 -23.11 -2.72 1.14
CA ARG A 61 -21.92 -1.90 1.40
C ARG A 61 -21.80 -1.50 2.86
N ILE A 62 -20.58 -1.15 3.26
CA ILE A 62 -20.29 -0.49 4.53
C ILE A 62 -19.60 0.84 4.24
N ARG A 63 -20.16 1.92 4.77
CA ARG A 63 -19.55 3.25 4.77
C ARG A 63 -18.71 3.42 6.01
N ILE A 64 -17.41 3.65 5.85
CA ILE A 64 -16.51 4.06 6.93
C ILE A 64 -16.33 5.57 6.89
N GLN A 65 -16.49 6.24 8.02
CA GLN A 65 -16.40 7.70 8.14
C GLN A 65 -15.36 8.07 9.19
N HIS A 66 -14.52 9.05 8.89
CA HIS A 66 -13.57 9.62 9.84
C HIS A 66 -13.51 11.13 9.61
N ARG A 67 -13.88 11.92 10.64
CA ARG A 67 -14.07 13.37 10.54
C ARG A 67 -15.01 13.77 9.40
N LYS A 68 -14.50 14.45 8.37
CA LYS A 68 -15.25 14.91 7.19
C LYS A 68 -15.14 13.95 5.99
N SER A 69 -14.34 12.89 6.11
CA SER A 69 -14.09 11.94 5.04
C SER A 69 -14.95 10.69 5.21
N SER A 70 -15.36 10.11 4.09
CA SER A 70 -16.07 8.84 4.06
C SER A 70 -15.58 7.97 2.92
N SER A 71 -15.63 6.66 3.09
CA SER A 71 -15.26 5.66 2.10
C SER A 71 -16.29 4.54 2.12
N ASP A 72 -16.82 4.20 0.95
CA ASP A 72 -17.79 3.12 0.78
C ASP A 72 -17.08 1.85 0.33
N GLN A 73 -17.24 0.78 1.10
CA GLN A 73 -16.68 -0.54 0.81
C GLN A 73 -17.81 -1.46 0.36
N SER A 74 -17.72 -1.92 -0.88
CA SER A 74 -18.64 -2.91 -1.44
C SER A 74 -18.28 -4.32 -0.95
N PHE A 75 -19.29 -5.14 -0.64
CA PHE A 75 -19.11 -6.56 -0.33
C PHE A 75 -19.31 -7.43 -1.60
N ASP A 76 -18.52 -7.16 -2.63
CA ASP A 76 -18.53 -7.85 -3.93
C ASP A 76 -17.31 -8.77 -4.13
N GLY A 77 -16.45 -8.88 -3.12
CA GLY A 77 -15.23 -9.69 -3.16
C GLY A 77 -13.99 -8.96 -3.71
N SER A 78 -14.11 -7.71 -4.16
CA SER A 78 -12.96 -6.90 -4.61
C SER A 78 -11.94 -6.64 -3.50
N ARG A 79 -12.37 -6.67 -2.23
CA ARG A 79 -11.53 -6.44 -1.05
C ARG A 79 -11.64 -7.62 -0.07
N PRO A 80 -10.91 -8.72 -0.28
CA PRO A 80 -11.04 -9.95 0.51
C PRO A 80 -10.83 -9.75 2.03
N TYR A 81 -10.01 -8.78 2.43
CA TYR A 81 -9.76 -8.46 3.83
C TYR A 81 -10.98 -7.89 4.58
N PHE A 82 -12.05 -7.51 3.87
CA PHE A 82 -13.36 -7.17 4.44
C PHE A 82 -14.30 -8.36 4.65
N ALA A 83 -13.93 -9.58 4.25
CA ALA A 83 -14.81 -10.75 4.35
C ALA A 83 -15.30 -11.04 5.78
N GLY A 84 -14.47 -10.77 6.80
CA GLY A 84 -14.86 -10.90 8.21
C GLY A 84 -15.95 -9.89 8.62
N ALA A 85 -15.90 -8.67 8.09
CA ALA A 85 -16.94 -7.67 8.30
C ALA A 85 -18.24 -8.09 7.58
N GLU A 86 -18.14 -8.53 6.32
CA GLU A 86 -19.29 -9.04 5.56
C GLU A 86 -20.00 -10.18 6.30
N ALA A 87 -19.25 -11.17 6.78
CA ALA A 87 -19.79 -12.30 7.53
C ALA A 87 -20.52 -11.85 8.81
N ALA A 88 -19.98 -10.87 9.53
CA ALA A 88 -20.61 -10.32 10.73
C ALA A 88 -21.90 -9.56 10.43
N LEU A 89 -21.92 -8.77 9.34
CA LEU A 89 -23.05 -7.93 8.94
C LEU A 89 -24.17 -8.70 8.23
N ARG A 90 -23.89 -9.89 7.69
CA ARG A 90 -24.87 -10.77 7.04
C ARG A 90 -25.92 -11.35 8.00
N ARG A 91 -25.70 -11.27 9.32
CA ARG A 91 -26.62 -11.80 10.33
C ARG A 91 -28.02 -11.20 10.21
N THR A 92 -29.04 -12.05 10.22
CA THR A 92 -30.45 -11.62 10.12
C THR A 92 -31.08 -11.25 11.46
N THR A 93 -30.51 -11.74 12.57
CA THR A 93 -30.97 -11.40 13.92
C THR A 93 -30.47 -10.00 14.32
N PRO A 94 -31.38 -9.06 14.66
CA PRO A 94 -30.98 -7.75 15.19
C PRO A 94 -30.18 -7.89 16.49
N GLY A 95 -29.28 -6.94 16.77
CA GLY A 95 -28.52 -6.91 18.01
C GLY A 95 -27.07 -6.48 17.85
N PRO A 96 -26.25 -6.63 18.92
CA PRO A 96 -24.87 -6.20 18.91
C PRO A 96 -24.03 -6.98 17.90
N VAL A 97 -23.11 -6.30 17.26
CA VAL A 97 -22.15 -6.87 16.32
C VAL A 97 -20.75 -6.36 16.64
N SER A 98 -19.76 -7.22 16.42
CA SER A 98 -18.35 -6.82 16.38
C SER A 98 -17.65 -7.53 15.24
N PHE A 99 -16.68 -6.86 14.64
CA PHE A 99 -15.85 -7.42 13.59
C PHE A 99 -14.50 -6.69 13.56
N ARG A 100 -13.54 -7.29 12.85
CA ARG A 100 -12.22 -6.73 12.64
C ARG A 100 -11.89 -6.79 11.15
N VAL A 101 -11.25 -5.73 10.67
CA VAL A 101 -10.61 -5.68 9.35
C VAL A 101 -9.11 -5.56 9.59
N ALA A 102 -8.34 -6.54 9.14
CA ALA A 102 -6.89 -6.56 9.24
C ALA A 102 -6.29 -6.28 7.87
N HIS A 103 -5.33 -5.37 7.82
CA HIS A 103 -4.62 -4.95 6.62
C HIS A 103 -3.19 -4.54 7.04
N ASP A 104 -2.25 -4.49 6.09
CA ASP A 104 -0.86 -4.14 6.39
C ASP A 104 -0.75 -2.78 7.10
N ALA A 105 -1.54 -1.79 6.68
CA ALA A 105 -1.58 -0.46 7.29
C ALA A 105 -2.07 -0.45 8.75
N GLY A 106 -2.74 -1.50 9.21
CA GLY A 106 -3.24 -1.60 10.58
C GLY A 106 -4.53 -2.39 10.72
N THR A 107 -5.10 -2.32 11.92
CA THR A 107 -6.32 -3.02 12.29
C THR A 107 -7.44 -2.05 12.56
N LEU A 108 -8.59 -2.26 11.91
CA LEU A 108 -9.85 -1.60 12.22
C LEU A 108 -10.74 -2.55 13.04
N SER A 109 -10.92 -2.26 14.33
CA SER A 109 -11.77 -3.04 15.23
C SER A 109 -13.09 -2.29 15.44
N CYS A 110 -14.21 -2.90 15.05
CA CYS A 110 -15.51 -2.24 15.02
C CYS A 110 -16.53 -2.92 15.94
N THR A 111 -17.39 -2.11 16.53
CA THR A 111 -18.55 -2.53 17.32
C THR A 111 -19.77 -1.72 16.93
N GLY A 112 -20.96 -2.26 17.10
CA GLY A 112 -22.21 -1.52 16.91
C GLY A 112 -23.42 -2.42 17.00
N THR A 113 -24.50 -2.03 16.32
CA THR A 113 -25.78 -2.73 16.37
C THR A 113 -26.35 -2.89 14.97
N LEU A 114 -26.89 -4.06 14.69
CA LEU A 114 -27.66 -4.36 13.48
C LEU A 114 -29.16 -4.28 13.76
N THR A 115 -29.90 -3.68 12.84
CA THR A 115 -31.37 -3.73 12.79
C THR A 115 -31.85 -4.89 11.92
N ARG A 116 -31.07 -5.27 10.91
CA ARG A 116 -31.23 -6.48 10.08
C ARG A 116 -29.93 -6.75 9.31
N ALA A 117 -29.93 -7.78 8.46
CA ALA A 117 -28.77 -8.09 7.62
C ALA A 117 -28.36 -6.88 6.77
N PHE A 118 -27.08 -6.52 6.85
CA PHE A 118 -26.45 -5.38 6.18
C PHE A 118 -27.09 -4.01 6.48
N GLU A 119 -27.80 -3.88 7.60
CA GLU A 119 -28.34 -2.60 8.05
C GLU A 119 -28.01 -2.38 9.52
N GLY A 120 -27.28 -1.31 9.81
CA GLY A 120 -26.84 -0.99 11.16
C GLY A 120 -25.74 0.06 11.17
N GLN A 121 -25.25 0.38 12.36
CA GLN A 121 -24.21 1.39 12.54
C GLN A 121 -23.40 1.14 13.80
N GLY A 122 -22.26 1.80 13.87
CA GLY A 122 -21.45 1.81 15.08
C GLY A 122 -20.15 2.58 14.90
N GLU A 123 -19.18 2.21 15.72
CA GLU A 123 -17.89 2.87 15.83
C GLU A 123 -16.77 1.87 15.62
N CYS A 124 -15.63 2.39 15.18
CA CYS A 124 -14.41 1.63 15.02
C CYS A 124 -13.26 2.33 15.73
N ARG A 125 -12.31 1.51 16.19
CA ARG A 125 -10.96 1.93 16.56
C ARG A 125 -10.01 1.47 15.47
N PHE A 126 -9.30 2.41 14.86
CA PHE A 126 -8.15 2.09 14.02
C PHE A 126 -6.87 2.10 14.85
N THR A 127 -5.99 1.13 14.62
CA THR A 127 -4.65 1.07 15.22
C THR A 127 -3.66 0.73 14.11
N SER A 128 -2.70 1.61 13.83
CA SER A 128 -1.71 1.42 12.78
C SER A 128 -0.72 0.29 13.11
N ASP A 129 -0.10 -0.26 12.07
CA ASP A 129 1.03 -1.17 12.21
C ASP A 129 2.37 -0.42 12.05
N PRO A 130 3.21 -0.32 13.11
CA PRO A 130 4.51 0.32 13.03
C PRO A 130 5.48 -0.33 12.02
N ALA A 131 5.33 -1.62 11.71
CA ALA A 131 6.14 -2.29 10.71
C ALA A 131 5.81 -1.82 9.29
N PHE A 132 4.54 -1.54 9.00
CA PHE A 132 4.12 -0.96 7.74
C PHE A 132 4.61 0.48 7.59
N GLU A 133 4.47 1.30 8.64
CA GLU A 133 4.98 2.67 8.66
C GLU A 133 6.49 2.73 8.38
N ARG A 134 7.26 1.82 8.99
CA ARG A 134 8.71 1.69 8.72
C ARG A 134 8.99 1.33 7.25
N GLN A 135 8.25 0.37 6.69
CA GLN A 135 8.43 -0.06 5.30
C GLN A 135 8.07 1.05 4.29
N LEU A 136 7.07 1.88 4.60
CA LEU A 136 6.78 3.09 3.82
C LEU A 136 7.93 4.09 3.90
N ALA A 137 8.44 4.37 5.10
CA ALA A 137 9.55 5.31 5.30
C ALA A 137 10.82 4.87 4.56
N GLU A 138 11.15 3.58 4.55
CA GLU A 138 12.26 3.00 3.77
C GLU A 138 12.13 3.25 2.26
N ARG A 139 10.90 3.44 1.78
CA ARG A 139 10.59 3.76 0.37
C ARG A 139 10.43 5.25 0.11
N GLY A 140 10.58 6.10 1.13
CA GLY A 140 10.28 7.54 1.03
C GLY A 140 8.79 7.84 0.88
N LEU A 141 7.90 6.93 1.31
CA LEU A 141 6.44 7.01 1.17
C LEU A 141 5.75 7.20 2.52
N ALA A 142 6.45 7.72 3.53
CA ALA A 142 5.83 8.06 4.80
C ALA A 142 4.80 9.18 4.55
N PRO A 143 3.54 9.05 5.01
CA PRO A 143 2.54 10.08 4.77
C PRO A 143 2.81 11.34 5.60
N ASP A 144 2.55 12.50 5.01
CA ASP A 144 2.64 13.80 5.69
C ASP A 144 1.76 13.85 6.95
N GLN A 145 0.58 13.25 6.87
CA GLN A 145 -0.31 13.05 8.00
C GLN A 145 -0.44 11.56 8.31
N ARG A 146 -0.02 11.13 9.50
CA ARG A 146 -0.15 9.72 9.92
C ARG A 146 -1.61 9.22 9.86
N SER A 147 -2.61 10.10 9.98
CA SER A 147 -4.03 9.72 9.81
C SER A 147 -4.37 9.15 8.42
N SER A 148 -3.54 9.39 7.39
CA SER A 148 -3.68 8.80 6.06
C SER A 148 -3.49 7.29 6.05
N LEU A 149 -2.92 6.68 7.10
CA LEU A 149 -2.82 5.22 7.25
C LEU A 149 -4.20 4.54 7.27
N LEU A 150 -5.23 5.21 7.79
CA LEU A 150 -6.60 4.72 7.68
C LEU A 150 -7.07 4.74 6.23
N ALA A 151 -6.78 5.80 5.48
CA ALA A 151 -7.12 5.86 4.06
C ALA A 151 -6.44 4.71 3.29
N MET A 152 -5.16 4.44 3.57
CA MET A 152 -4.43 3.34 2.96
C MET A 152 -5.08 1.97 3.19
N LEU A 153 -5.58 1.68 4.41
CA LEU A 153 -6.38 0.48 4.68
C LEU A 153 -7.65 0.43 3.83
N LEU A 154 -8.36 1.55 3.73
CA LEU A 154 -9.64 1.61 3.04
C LEU A 154 -9.50 1.41 1.52
N VAL A 155 -8.43 1.94 0.92
CA VAL A 155 -8.19 1.84 -0.53
C VAL A 155 -7.26 0.69 -0.93
N ASP A 156 -6.69 -0.06 0.03
CA ASP A 156 -5.70 -1.13 -0.22
C ASP A 156 -4.41 -0.59 -0.85
N ALA A 157 -3.89 0.50 -0.27
CA ALA A 157 -2.57 1.03 -0.54
C ALA A 157 -1.56 0.25 0.31
N SER A 158 -0.93 -0.75 -0.31
CA SER A 158 -0.03 -1.69 0.35
C SER A 158 1.44 -1.50 -0.06
N ILE A 159 2.36 -2.12 0.67
CA ILE A 159 3.77 -2.19 0.28
C ILE A 159 3.93 -2.97 -1.03
N GLU A 160 3.13 -4.03 -1.21
CA GLU A 160 3.12 -4.81 -2.44
C GLU A 160 2.75 -3.96 -3.66
N LEU A 161 1.76 -3.08 -3.53
CA LEU A 161 1.38 -2.15 -4.59
C LEU A 161 2.55 -1.19 -4.91
N ALA A 162 3.15 -0.58 -3.90
CA ALA A 162 4.25 0.37 -4.08
C ALA A 162 5.45 -0.28 -4.80
N ASP A 163 5.83 -1.49 -4.38
CA ASP A 163 6.91 -2.25 -5.01
C ASP A 163 6.54 -2.69 -6.43
N GLY A 164 5.29 -3.09 -6.66
CA GLY A 164 4.78 -3.45 -7.97
C GLY A 164 4.85 -2.29 -8.97
N LEU A 165 4.36 -1.11 -8.60
CA LEU A 165 4.38 0.08 -9.45
C LEU A 165 5.81 0.53 -9.74
N THR A 166 6.68 0.48 -8.72
CA THR A 166 8.12 0.75 -8.88
C THR A 166 8.77 -0.19 -9.88
N ARG A 167 8.49 -1.50 -9.82
CA ARG A 167 9.00 -2.50 -10.79
C ARG A 167 8.51 -2.23 -12.21
N GLU A 168 7.31 -1.70 -12.37
CA GLU A 168 6.77 -1.33 -13.69
C GLU A 168 7.34 -0.01 -14.22
N GLY A 169 8.11 0.74 -13.42
CA GLY A 169 8.78 1.98 -13.82
C GLY A 169 7.96 3.25 -13.54
N VAL A 170 6.87 3.15 -12.78
CA VAL A 170 6.01 4.27 -12.37
C VAL A 170 5.98 4.37 -10.85
N ARG A 171 7.14 4.60 -10.25
CA ARG A 171 7.28 4.66 -8.78
C ARG A 171 6.43 5.81 -8.19
N PRO A 172 5.59 5.56 -7.19
CA PRO A 172 4.96 6.62 -6.40
C PRO A 172 6.01 7.55 -5.78
N LYS A 173 5.78 8.85 -5.86
CA LYS A 173 6.71 9.86 -5.33
C LYS A 173 6.48 10.08 -3.85
N ASP A 174 5.23 9.96 -3.41
CA ASP A 174 4.80 10.12 -2.03
C ASP A 174 3.63 9.17 -1.67
N ALA A 175 3.12 9.32 -0.45
CA ALA A 175 2.01 8.55 0.06
C ALA A 175 0.68 8.85 -0.65
N ASP A 176 0.49 10.08 -1.11
CA ASP A 176 -0.77 10.51 -1.75
C ASP A 176 -0.89 9.90 -3.15
N ASP A 177 0.22 9.81 -3.89
CA ASP A 177 0.31 9.05 -5.13
C ASP A 177 -0.10 7.58 -4.93
N LEU A 178 0.44 6.93 -3.89
CA LEU A 178 0.14 5.53 -3.61
C LEU A 178 -1.33 5.32 -3.25
N ILE A 179 -1.90 6.23 -2.44
CA ILE A 179 -3.33 6.22 -2.10
C ILE A 179 -4.20 6.44 -3.35
N ALA A 180 -3.85 7.40 -4.20
CA ALA A 180 -4.59 7.69 -5.42
C ALA A 180 -4.54 6.52 -6.42
N ALA A 181 -3.36 5.92 -6.61
CA ALA A 181 -3.19 4.72 -7.44
C ALA A 181 -4.05 3.56 -6.92
N ALA A 182 -4.03 3.31 -5.60
CA ALA A 182 -4.84 2.26 -4.99
C ALA A 182 -6.36 2.54 -5.12
N ALA A 183 -6.78 3.80 -4.92
CA ALA A 183 -8.18 4.19 -5.00
C ALA A 183 -8.78 4.04 -6.41
N LEU A 184 -7.97 4.18 -7.46
CA LEU A 184 -8.40 4.00 -8.85
C LEU A 184 -8.04 2.63 -9.44
N ASP A 185 -7.52 1.70 -8.63
CA ASP A 185 -7.03 0.40 -9.10
C ASP A 185 -6.00 0.50 -10.25
N VAL A 186 -5.06 1.44 -10.10
CA VAL A 186 -3.81 1.48 -10.86
C VAL A 186 -2.89 0.42 -10.28
N ARG A 187 -2.97 -0.80 -10.82
CA ARG A 187 -2.17 -1.96 -10.42
C ARG A 187 -1.02 -2.20 -11.40
N PRO A 188 0.04 -2.95 -11.02
CA PRO A 188 1.17 -3.24 -11.90
C PRO A 188 0.75 -3.84 -13.25
N GLU A 189 -0.27 -4.69 -13.25
CA GLU A 189 -0.83 -5.32 -14.45
C GLU A 189 -1.44 -4.29 -15.40
N TYR A 190 -2.12 -3.28 -14.84
CA TYR A 190 -2.69 -2.19 -15.62
C TYR A 190 -1.61 -1.34 -16.27
N VAL A 191 -0.56 -0.96 -15.52
CA VAL A 191 0.59 -0.22 -16.06
C VAL A 191 1.26 -1.01 -17.18
N ARG A 192 1.41 -2.32 -17.00
CA ARG A 192 1.97 -3.21 -18.02
C ARG A 192 1.11 -3.28 -19.28
N ASP A 193 -0.22 -3.31 -19.14
CA ASP A 193 -1.16 -3.33 -20.28
C ASP A 193 -1.13 -2.02 -21.07
N LEU A 194 -0.80 -0.90 -20.43
CA LEU A 194 -0.62 0.40 -21.10
C LEU A 194 0.69 0.53 -21.86
N LYS A 195 1.73 -0.25 -21.53
CA LYS A 195 3.01 -0.22 -22.24
C LYS A 195 2.79 -0.59 -23.70
N SER A 196 3.03 0.36 -24.59
CA SER A 196 2.86 0.19 -26.03
C SER A 196 3.80 1.11 -26.79
N GLU A 197 3.93 0.90 -28.11
CA GLU A 197 4.68 1.83 -28.95
C GLU A 197 4.03 3.22 -29.04
N ALA A 198 2.72 3.31 -28.76
CA ALA A 198 1.95 4.55 -28.84
C ALA A 198 2.14 5.46 -27.63
N LEU A 199 2.37 4.92 -26.42
CA LEU A 199 2.38 5.69 -25.17
C LEU A 199 3.72 5.52 -24.44
N VAL A 200 4.33 6.64 -24.05
CA VAL A 200 5.41 6.68 -23.06
C VAL A 200 4.79 6.90 -21.69
N LEU A 201 4.96 5.93 -20.79
CA LEU A 201 4.44 5.99 -19.42
C LEU A 201 5.59 5.80 -18.43
N THR A 202 5.96 6.86 -17.72
CA THR A 202 7.08 6.88 -16.76
C THR A 202 6.71 7.47 -15.41
N ASP A 203 5.50 8.03 -15.28
CA ASP A 203 5.00 8.63 -14.04
C ASP A 203 3.76 7.87 -13.56
N VAL A 204 3.59 7.79 -12.24
CA VAL A 204 2.38 7.19 -11.65
C VAL A 204 1.19 8.12 -11.81
N GLU A 205 1.40 9.44 -11.73
CA GLU A 205 0.33 10.44 -11.90
C GLU A 205 -0.29 10.35 -13.29
N ASP A 206 0.54 10.09 -14.31
CA ASP A 206 0.11 9.80 -15.68
C ASP A 206 -0.76 8.54 -15.77
N ALA A 207 -0.37 7.46 -15.05
CA ALA A 207 -1.13 6.22 -15.02
C ALA A 207 -2.48 6.41 -14.32
N ILE A 208 -2.51 7.21 -13.25
CA ILE A 208 -3.72 7.64 -12.52
C ILE A 208 -4.63 8.43 -13.46
N ALA A 209 -4.10 9.41 -14.21
CA ALA A 209 -4.86 10.20 -15.16
C ALA A 209 -5.44 9.34 -16.30
N CYS A 210 -4.64 8.43 -16.86
CA CYS A 210 -5.11 7.44 -17.83
C CYS A 210 -6.29 6.62 -17.29
N LYS A 211 -6.16 6.10 -16.06
CA LYS A 211 -7.18 5.27 -15.43
C LYS A 211 -8.47 6.05 -15.19
N ALA A 212 -8.37 7.28 -14.71
CA ALA A 212 -9.50 8.16 -14.47
C ALA A 212 -10.32 8.45 -15.73
N LEU A 213 -9.67 8.49 -16.91
CA LEU A 213 -10.32 8.71 -18.20
C LEU A 213 -10.67 7.42 -18.96
N GLY A 214 -10.51 6.26 -18.33
CA GLY A 214 -10.81 4.98 -18.95
C GLY A 214 -9.91 4.66 -20.15
N VAL A 215 -8.65 5.12 -20.11
CA VAL A 215 -7.60 4.65 -21.01
C VAL A 215 -7.20 3.25 -20.56
N ASP A 216 -7.24 2.28 -21.47
CA ASP A 216 -6.86 0.89 -21.23
C ASP A 216 -5.87 0.41 -22.31
N GLY A 217 -5.34 -0.82 -22.17
CA GLY A 217 -4.40 -1.37 -23.15
C GLY A 217 -5.00 -1.51 -24.54
N ALA A 218 -6.30 -1.79 -24.65
CA ALA A 218 -6.97 -1.91 -25.95
C ALA A 218 -6.96 -0.56 -26.68
N TYR A 219 -7.21 0.53 -25.98
CA TYR A 219 -7.17 1.88 -26.50
C TYR A 219 -5.78 2.25 -27.03
N VAL A 220 -4.73 2.10 -26.22
CA VAL A 220 -3.36 2.48 -26.63
C VAL A 220 -2.82 1.58 -27.75
N ARG A 221 -3.19 0.29 -27.79
CA ARG A 221 -2.89 -0.58 -28.93
C ARG A 221 -3.63 -0.14 -30.20
N GLY A 222 -4.87 0.32 -30.08
CA GLY A 222 -5.63 0.92 -31.18
C GLY A 222 -4.92 2.15 -31.76
N LEU A 223 -4.42 3.05 -30.89
CA LEU A 223 -3.60 4.20 -31.32
C LEU A 223 -2.30 3.75 -32.01
N ALA A 224 -1.64 2.72 -31.49
CA ALA A 224 -0.44 2.16 -32.13
C ALA A 224 -0.76 1.59 -33.52
N ALA A 225 -1.88 0.88 -33.67
CA ALA A 225 -2.34 0.36 -34.96
C ALA A 225 -2.74 1.48 -35.95
N ALA A 226 -3.17 2.63 -35.45
CA ALA A 226 -3.40 3.84 -36.23
C ALA A 226 -2.11 4.56 -36.65
N GLY A 227 -0.94 4.13 -36.15
CA GLY A 227 0.38 4.68 -36.51
C GLY A 227 0.93 5.71 -35.54
N TYR A 228 0.25 5.99 -34.41
CA TYR A 228 0.76 6.88 -33.38
C TYR A 228 1.92 6.23 -32.63
N ARG A 229 2.92 7.04 -32.27
CA ARG A 229 4.13 6.58 -31.59
C ARG A 229 4.56 7.60 -30.56
N LYS A 230 5.01 7.12 -29.40
CA LYS A 230 5.64 7.92 -28.33
C LYS A 230 4.83 9.15 -27.90
N LEU A 231 3.51 9.04 -27.84
CA LEU A 231 2.66 10.06 -27.25
C LEU A 231 2.96 10.16 -25.75
N SER A 232 2.84 11.37 -25.21
CA SER A 232 2.78 11.58 -23.77
C SER A 232 1.45 11.08 -23.21
N ALA A 233 1.39 10.84 -21.91
CA ALA A 233 0.13 10.50 -21.24
C ALA A 233 -0.91 11.62 -21.41
N ASP A 234 -0.50 12.88 -21.29
CA ASP A 234 -1.38 14.05 -21.52
C ASP A 234 -2.02 14.05 -22.91
N GLU A 235 -1.26 13.71 -23.95
CA GLU A 235 -1.79 13.61 -25.32
C GLU A 235 -2.82 12.49 -25.42
N VAL A 236 -2.52 11.31 -24.87
CA VAL A 236 -3.44 10.15 -24.87
C VAL A 236 -4.72 10.46 -24.09
N VAL A 237 -4.58 11.07 -22.91
CA VAL A 237 -5.69 11.52 -22.06
C VAL A 237 -6.53 12.57 -22.79
N GLY A 238 -5.89 13.56 -23.42
CA GLY A 238 -6.56 14.59 -24.21
C GLY A 238 -7.35 14.02 -25.40
N MET A 239 -6.74 13.09 -26.14
CA MET A 239 -7.42 12.36 -27.22
C MET A 239 -8.65 11.60 -26.70
N LYS A 240 -8.50 10.87 -25.59
CA LYS A 240 -9.59 10.13 -24.95
C LYS A 240 -10.72 11.06 -24.48
N ALA A 241 -10.38 12.19 -23.86
CA ALA A 241 -11.34 13.19 -23.40
C ALA A 241 -12.16 13.80 -24.55
N MET A 242 -11.55 13.95 -25.73
CA MET A 242 -12.24 14.41 -26.95
C MET A 242 -13.00 13.30 -27.68
N GLY A 243 -13.03 12.08 -27.16
CA GLY A 243 -13.74 10.95 -27.78
C GLY A 243 -13.02 10.36 -29.00
N VAL A 244 -11.72 10.65 -29.18
CA VAL A 244 -10.93 10.05 -30.27
C VAL A 244 -10.74 8.57 -30.00
N THR A 245 -11.29 7.71 -30.86
CA THR A 245 -11.07 6.25 -30.81
C THR A 245 -9.90 5.82 -31.69
N GLY A 246 -9.40 4.59 -31.49
CA GLY A 246 -8.37 4.02 -32.36
C GLY A 246 -8.84 3.88 -33.81
N GLU A 247 -10.10 3.51 -34.02
CA GLU A 247 -10.71 3.39 -35.35
C GLU A 247 -10.84 4.75 -36.04
N TYR A 248 -11.26 5.78 -35.28
CA TYR A 248 -11.34 7.15 -35.79
C TYR A 248 -9.95 7.66 -36.19
N ALA A 249 -8.98 7.50 -35.30
CA ALA A 249 -7.59 7.86 -35.54
C ALA A 249 -7.01 7.16 -36.79
N GLN A 250 -7.29 5.87 -36.97
CA GLN A 250 -6.86 5.11 -38.14
C GLN A 250 -7.53 5.61 -39.43
N ALA A 251 -8.84 5.90 -39.39
CA ALA A 251 -9.57 6.41 -40.55
C ALA A 251 -9.04 7.78 -41.00
N MET A 252 -8.75 8.67 -40.05
CA MET A 252 -8.17 9.99 -40.33
C MET A 252 -6.77 9.88 -40.94
N ASN A 253 -5.90 9.02 -40.39
CA ASN A 253 -4.56 8.82 -40.93
C ASN A 253 -4.57 8.19 -42.33
N ARG A 254 -5.50 7.27 -42.62
CA ARG A 254 -5.71 6.75 -43.99
C ARG A 254 -6.14 7.84 -44.96
N ALA A 255 -7.09 8.69 -44.55
CA ALA A 255 -7.56 9.80 -45.39
C ALA A 255 -6.45 10.83 -45.68
N ALA A 256 -5.64 11.16 -44.67
CA ALA A 256 -4.50 12.06 -44.84
C ALA A 256 -3.37 11.46 -45.70
N GLY A 257 -3.14 10.15 -45.59
CA GLY A 257 -2.13 9.44 -46.38
C GLY A 257 -2.51 9.23 -47.85
N GLY A 258 -3.80 9.14 -48.16
CA GLY A 258 -4.31 9.02 -49.54
C GLY A 258 -4.46 10.34 -50.29
N ALA A 259 -4.16 11.48 -49.64
CA ALA A 259 -4.22 12.82 -50.23
C ALA A 259 -2.84 13.35 -50.69
N LYS A 260 -1.80 12.50 -50.68
CA LYS A 260 -0.46 12.76 -51.24
C LYS A 260 -0.28 11.97 -52.53
#